data_AF-A0A7X9DWI7-F1
#
_entry.id   AF-A0A7X9DWI7-F1
#
_cell.length_a   1.000
_cell.length_b   1.000
_cell.length_c   1.000
_cell.angle_alpha   90.00
_cell.angle_beta   90.00
_cell.angle_gamma   90.00
#
_symmetry.space_group_name_H-M   'P 1'
#
loop_
_entity.id
_entity.type
_entity.pdbx_description
1 polymer ?
#
loop_
_entity_poly.entity_id
_entity_poly.type
_entity_poly.pdbx_seq_one_letter_code
_entity_poly.pdbx_strand_id
1 'polypeptide(L)'
;MDCDDQNPLAHPGMTEICGDGADNDCDGDTDEDCQTGRVYYVDQDSLGGPCDDNGPGTIDAPWCHVAKANATLTAGDTAYIRAGIYEETIQPQNSGSSDSRRVVYQAFNRETVTFTRSVYCVRLQSRSYVTLRDLRFVDCQRNLYLDACHHVEVIGCSFDNPSGPVTWAGSRIYNGSSFNRISGCTFSRYGNESGSEGAWDDNACVLDIGNDNIVDPSDHNLIEDSAFFHGGHHILGVYGNYNVVRRNTFHNEEWYPCHRPETGNLCGNRNIILNTSFPDANIRNVIEDNIIAFSGVPPDNINSTGLSLRTQYNIVRRNVFYLNDSAGLGLSADGGNGNNPSHNHVYHNVFFKNGYPLVDDWNPSKYGMILARWVDDAEHNSVVGVAIKNNIFSQNQLAGIYFYYVDPAQQFVSGNRIEPEDPLFADVSGNPGPFDFGVFDFRLAPGSPCIDGGEFLTVTTGAGQTSVTLVVEDAGYFSDGNGVVPGDLIQLEGQKAVARIASIDYDTNTLTLETPLTWEPGTGVAQPYAGARPDPGAFEHRDD
;
A
#
# COMPACT_ATOMS: atom_id res chain seq x y z
N MET A 1 -33.49 -26.09 2.30
CA MET A 1 -32.34 -25.82 3.17
C MET A 1 -31.19 -26.37 2.36
N ASP A 2 -30.63 -25.49 1.52
CA ASP A 2 -29.66 -25.80 0.48
C ASP A 2 -28.22 -25.92 1.01
N CYS A 3 -28.07 -25.77 2.33
CA CYS A 3 -26.84 -25.95 3.07
C CYS A 3 -26.54 -27.42 3.36
N ASP A 4 -25.78 -28.02 2.45
CA ASP A 4 -25.11 -29.30 2.64
C ASP A 4 -23.61 -29.03 2.78
N ASP A 5 -23.04 -29.25 3.97
CA ASP A 5 -21.61 -29.05 4.24
C ASP A 5 -20.66 -29.89 3.33
N GLN A 6 -21.21 -30.80 2.52
CA GLN A 6 -20.47 -31.57 1.50
C GLN A 6 -20.60 -31.01 0.07
N ASN A 7 -21.43 -29.99 -0.15
CA ASN A 7 -21.59 -29.34 -1.44
C ASN A 7 -20.48 -28.27 -1.63
N PRO A 8 -19.57 -28.43 -2.62
CA PRO A 8 -18.53 -27.44 -2.89
C PRO A 8 -19.07 -26.12 -3.47
N LEU A 9 -20.39 -26.01 -3.66
CA LEU A 9 -21.08 -24.82 -4.13
C LEU A 9 -22.04 -24.23 -3.08
N ALA A 10 -22.16 -24.83 -1.89
CA ALA A 10 -23.01 -24.29 -0.82
C ALA A 10 -22.48 -24.72 0.57
N HIS A 11 -21.79 -23.83 1.28
CA HIS A 11 -21.29 -24.06 2.63
C HIS A 11 -20.98 -22.75 3.38
N PRO A 12 -20.98 -22.75 4.74
CA PRO A 12 -20.69 -21.57 5.54
C PRO A 12 -19.43 -20.81 5.09
N GLY A 13 -19.57 -19.51 4.81
CA GLY A 13 -18.48 -18.60 4.43
C GLY A 13 -18.01 -18.68 2.97
N MET A 14 -18.80 -19.32 2.11
CA MET A 14 -18.67 -19.15 0.66
C MET A 14 -18.97 -17.72 0.23
N THR A 15 -18.70 -17.43 -1.03
CA THR A 15 -19.13 -16.18 -1.66
C THR A 15 -20.28 -16.52 -2.57
N GLU A 16 -21.38 -15.75 -2.51
CA GLU A 16 -22.54 -15.93 -3.37
C GLU A 16 -22.17 -16.00 -4.86
N ILE A 17 -22.79 -16.96 -5.54
CA ILE A 17 -22.70 -17.20 -6.98
C ILE A 17 -23.94 -16.58 -7.63
N CYS A 18 -23.80 -15.29 -7.94
CA CYS A 18 -24.89 -14.49 -8.47
C CYS A 18 -25.63 -15.15 -9.63
N GLY A 19 -26.96 -15.20 -9.48
CA GLY A 19 -27.90 -15.68 -10.47
C GLY A 19 -28.03 -17.20 -10.55
N ASP A 20 -27.45 -17.96 -9.60
CA ASP A 20 -27.67 -19.41 -9.48
C ASP A 20 -28.93 -19.74 -8.65
N GLY A 21 -29.45 -18.78 -7.88
CA GLY A 21 -30.66 -18.91 -7.07
C GLY A 21 -30.51 -19.81 -5.85
N ALA A 22 -29.28 -20.05 -5.39
CA ALA A 22 -28.95 -20.78 -4.18
C ALA A 22 -28.49 -19.81 -3.06
N ASP A 23 -28.49 -20.32 -1.82
CA ASP A 23 -27.84 -19.72 -0.65
C ASP A 23 -26.47 -20.40 -0.56
N ASN A 24 -25.44 -19.82 -1.18
CA ASN A 24 -24.14 -20.47 -1.30
C ASN A 24 -23.35 -20.36 0.00
N ASP A 25 -23.49 -19.26 0.73
CA ASP A 25 -22.75 -19.00 1.97
C ASP A 25 -23.43 -19.45 3.26
N CYS A 26 -24.66 -19.95 3.14
CA CYS A 26 -25.46 -20.52 4.23
C CYS A 26 -25.83 -19.54 5.34
N ASP A 27 -25.95 -18.25 5.03
CA ASP A 27 -26.39 -17.22 5.96
C ASP A 27 -27.93 -17.05 6.01
N GLY A 28 -28.64 -17.65 5.04
CA GLY A 28 -30.09 -17.68 4.95
C GLY A 28 -30.72 -16.66 4.00
N ASP A 29 -29.92 -15.81 3.36
CA ASP A 29 -30.31 -15.03 2.19
C ASP A 29 -29.85 -15.76 0.89
N THR A 30 -30.26 -15.27 -0.28
CA THR A 30 -29.91 -15.88 -1.57
C THR A 30 -29.52 -14.78 -2.54
N ASP A 31 -28.39 -14.92 -3.24
CA ASP A 31 -27.89 -13.92 -4.18
C ASP A 31 -27.77 -12.52 -3.55
N GLU A 32 -27.46 -12.41 -2.26
CA GLU A 32 -27.12 -11.15 -1.61
C GLU A 32 -25.74 -10.65 -2.06
N ASP A 33 -25.54 -9.34 -1.97
CA ASP A 33 -24.36 -8.64 -2.51
C ASP A 33 -24.09 -8.82 -4.02
N CYS A 34 -25.03 -9.44 -4.74
CA CYS A 34 -24.98 -9.62 -6.18
C CYS A 34 -25.40 -8.37 -6.97
N GLN A 35 -24.69 -8.16 -8.09
CA GLN A 35 -25.01 -7.09 -9.03
C GLN A 35 -26.33 -7.40 -9.74
N THR A 36 -27.19 -6.40 -9.95
CA THR A 36 -28.53 -6.61 -10.55
C THR A 36 -28.52 -6.86 -12.08
N GLY A 37 -27.36 -7.12 -12.68
CA GLY A 37 -27.22 -7.35 -14.11
C GLY A 37 -27.25 -8.83 -14.49
N ARG A 38 -26.83 -9.13 -15.73
CA ARG A 38 -26.81 -10.50 -16.25
C ARG A 38 -25.51 -11.20 -15.87
N VAL A 39 -25.61 -12.52 -15.74
CA VAL A 39 -24.49 -13.39 -15.43
C VAL A 39 -24.15 -14.21 -16.67
N TYR A 40 -22.87 -14.24 -17.01
CA TYR A 40 -22.33 -15.00 -18.13
C TYR A 40 -21.16 -15.88 -17.68
N TYR A 41 -20.92 -16.94 -18.44
CA TYR A 41 -19.86 -17.91 -18.17
C TYR A 41 -18.88 -17.96 -19.34
N VAL A 42 -17.59 -17.88 -19.02
CA VAL A 42 -16.49 -18.13 -19.95
C VAL A 42 -15.82 -19.42 -19.52
N ASP A 43 -15.75 -20.39 -20.42
CA ASP A 43 -15.11 -21.68 -20.21
C ASP A 43 -14.48 -22.16 -21.52
N GLN A 44 -13.15 -22.24 -21.55
CA GLN A 44 -12.46 -22.77 -22.70
C GLN A 44 -12.43 -24.31 -22.70
N ASP A 45 -12.25 -24.93 -21.52
CA ASP A 45 -11.83 -26.34 -21.42
C ASP A 45 -12.28 -27.07 -20.13
N SER A 46 -12.80 -26.38 -19.10
CA SER A 46 -13.07 -26.93 -17.75
C SER A 46 -14.20 -27.96 -17.72
N LEU A 47 -15.29 -27.75 -18.47
CA LEU A 47 -16.45 -28.64 -18.47
C LEU A 47 -16.44 -29.75 -19.54
N GLY A 48 -15.43 -29.79 -20.43
CA GLY A 48 -15.33 -30.83 -21.47
C GLY A 48 -16.46 -30.84 -22.52
N GLY A 49 -17.28 -29.79 -22.59
CA GLY A 49 -18.31 -29.56 -23.61
C GLY A 49 -17.89 -28.49 -24.64
N PRO A 50 -18.64 -28.31 -25.75
CA PRO A 50 -18.35 -27.25 -26.70
C PRO A 50 -18.79 -25.89 -26.13
N CYS A 51 -17.83 -24.98 -25.94
CA CYS A 51 -18.11 -23.57 -25.79
C CYS A 51 -18.45 -22.94 -27.17
N ASP A 52 -19.16 -21.81 -27.18
CA ASP A 52 -19.45 -21.05 -28.42
C ASP A 52 -19.66 -19.55 -28.10
N ASP A 53 -18.82 -18.68 -28.67
CA ASP A 53 -18.94 -17.22 -28.50
C ASP A 53 -20.17 -16.62 -29.21
N ASN A 54 -20.86 -17.38 -30.06
CA ASN A 54 -22.15 -17.01 -30.62
C ASN A 54 -23.33 -17.49 -29.76
N GLY A 55 -23.04 -18.31 -28.75
CA GLY A 55 -23.98 -18.86 -27.80
C GLY A 55 -24.44 -17.85 -26.74
N PRO A 56 -25.35 -18.29 -25.86
CA PRO A 56 -25.97 -17.42 -24.86
C PRO A 56 -25.04 -17.05 -23.69
N GLY A 57 -23.93 -17.77 -23.49
CA GLY A 57 -23.00 -17.53 -22.38
C GLY A 57 -23.54 -18.02 -21.03
N THR A 58 -24.42 -19.03 -21.03
CA THR A 58 -24.94 -19.66 -19.81
C THR A 58 -23.97 -20.72 -19.28
N ILE A 59 -24.15 -21.18 -18.04
CA ILE A 59 -23.29 -22.23 -17.47
C ILE A 59 -23.23 -23.51 -18.31
N ASP A 60 -24.36 -23.91 -18.93
CA ASP A 60 -24.45 -25.08 -19.81
C ASP A 60 -23.99 -24.81 -21.26
N ALA A 61 -23.82 -23.54 -21.64
CA ALA A 61 -23.42 -23.12 -22.99
C ALA A 61 -22.54 -21.86 -22.89
N PRO A 62 -21.34 -21.99 -22.31
CA PRO A 62 -20.46 -20.88 -22.01
C PRO A 62 -19.83 -20.32 -23.29
N TRP A 63 -19.33 -19.09 -23.20
CA TRP A 63 -18.44 -18.53 -24.21
C TRP A 63 -17.05 -19.17 -24.11
N CYS A 64 -16.36 -19.29 -25.24
CA CYS A 64 -15.01 -19.85 -25.27
C CYS A 64 -13.97 -18.84 -24.78
N HIS A 65 -14.16 -17.57 -25.13
CA HIS A 65 -13.12 -16.56 -25.01
C HIS A 65 -13.53 -15.39 -24.11
N VAL A 66 -12.58 -14.91 -23.33
CA VAL A 66 -12.73 -13.70 -22.52
C VAL A 66 -12.95 -12.48 -23.41
N ALA A 67 -12.43 -12.48 -24.64
CA ALA A 67 -12.70 -11.47 -25.66
C ALA A 67 -14.21 -11.29 -25.92
N LYS A 68 -15.02 -12.35 -25.81
CA LYS A 68 -16.48 -12.24 -25.94
C LYS A 68 -17.09 -11.48 -24.76
N ALA A 69 -16.66 -11.78 -23.54
CA ALA A 69 -17.07 -11.03 -22.35
C ALA A 69 -16.67 -9.55 -22.45
N ASN A 70 -15.42 -9.27 -22.87
CA ASN A 70 -14.92 -7.91 -23.12
C ASN A 70 -15.83 -7.07 -24.02
N ALA A 71 -16.39 -7.68 -25.07
CA ALA A 71 -17.28 -6.99 -26.01
C ALA A 71 -18.74 -6.88 -25.53
N THR A 72 -19.16 -7.71 -24.57
CA THR A 72 -20.59 -7.91 -24.28
C THR A 72 -21.03 -7.30 -22.96
N LEU A 73 -20.21 -7.41 -21.91
CA LEU A 73 -20.62 -6.98 -20.57
C LEU A 73 -20.96 -5.49 -20.54
N THR A 74 -22.04 -5.16 -19.85
CA THR A 74 -22.49 -3.79 -19.57
C THR A 74 -22.72 -3.59 -18.07
N ALA A 75 -23.09 -2.38 -17.65
CA ALA A 75 -23.20 -2.04 -16.24
C ALA A 75 -24.13 -2.97 -15.43
N GLY A 76 -23.55 -3.65 -14.44
CA GLY A 76 -24.19 -4.64 -13.58
C GLY A 76 -23.93 -6.09 -14.01
N ASP A 77 -23.41 -6.32 -15.22
CA ASP A 77 -23.16 -7.67 -15.71
C ASP A 77 -21.89 -8.28 -15.10
N THR A 78 -21.93 -9.60 -14.88
CA THR A 78 -20.82 -10.39 -14.35
C THR A 78 -20.44 -11.48 -15.34
N ALA A 79 -19.14 -11.65 -15.59
CA ALA A 79 -18.58 -12.84 -16.22
C ALA A 79 -17.85 -13.70 -15.19
N TYR A 80 -18.41 -14.88 -14.93
CA TYR A 80 -17.73 -15.95 -14.22
C TYR A 80 -16.81 -16.71 -15.18
N ILE A 81 -15.52 -16.74 -14.86
CA ILE A 81 -14.49 -17.40 -15.66
C ILE A 81 -14.16 -18.73 -15.00
N ARG A 82 -14.26 -19.81 -15.76
CA ARG A 82 -14.02 -21.18 -15.28
C ARG A 82 -12.53 -21.52 -15.34
N ALA A 83 -12.12 -22.52 -14.55
CA ALA A 83 -10.75 -23.01 -14.43
C ALA A 83 -10.10 -23.20 -15.81
N GLY A 84 -8.88 -22.70 -15.97
CA GLY A 84 -8.21 -22.79 -17.26
C GLY A 84 -7.01 -21.89 -17.39
N ILE A 85 -6.33 -22.02 -18.53
CA ILE A 85 -5.23 -21.15 -18.93
C ILE A 85 -5.69 -20.34 -20.14
N TYR A 86 -5.75 -19.03 -19.98
CA TYR A 86 -6.22 -18.08 -20.98
C TYR A 86 -5.05 -17.24 -21.49
N GLU A 87 -4.75 -17.34 -22.78
CA GLU A 87 -3.78 -16.47 -23.46
C GLU A 87 -4.48 -15.23 -24.04
N GLU A 88 -5.24 -14.55 -23.17
CA GLU A 88 -6.08 -13.40 -23.52
C GLU A 88 -5.85 -12.21 -22.56
N THR A 89 -6.40 -11.05 -22.93
CA THR A 89 -6.37 -9.84 -22.10
C THR A 89 -7.77 -9.54 -21.58
N ILE A 90 -7.89 -9.20 -20.29
CA ILE A 90 -9.12 -8.56 -19.78
C ILE A 90 -9.08 -7.08 -20.19
N GLN A 91 -9.99 -6.71 -21.09
CA GLN A 91 -10.09 -5.38 -21.68
C GLN A 91 -11.57 -5.05 -21.99
N PRO A 92 -12.39 -4.75 -20.97
CA PRO A 92 -13.80 -4.44 -21.17
C PRO A 92 -14.00 -3.23 -22.09
N GLN A 93 -14.98 -3.34 -23.00
CA GLN A 93 -15.37 -2.24 -23.88
C GLN A 93 -16.31 -1.23 -23.20
N ASN A 94 -17.00 -1.64 -22.13
CA ASN A 94 -17.95 -0.81 -21.40
C ASN A 94 -17.54 -0.61 -19.94
N SER A 95 -18.01 0.47 -19.34
CA SER A 95 -17.90 0.72 -17.91
C SER A 95 -19.11 0.17 -17.15
N GLY A 96 -18.96 -0.04 -15.85
CA GLY A 96 -20.09 0.00 -14.93
C GLY A 96 -20.62 1.42 -14.77
N SER A 97 -21.70 1.59 -14.00
CA SER A 97 -22.35 2.89 -13.79
C SER A 97 -22.35 3.38 -12.34
N SER A 98 -22.11 2.49 -11.38
CA SER A 98 -22.10 2.76 -9.94
C SER A 98 -21.51 1.56 -9.20
N ASP A 99 -21.26 1.67 -7.90
CA ASP A 99 -20.76 0.55 -7.08
C ASP A 99 -21.71 -0.67 -7.06
N SER A 100 -23.01 -0.42 -7.16
CA SER A 100 -24.05 -1.46 -7.28
C SER A 100 -24.29 -1.95 -8.71
N ARG A 101 -23.58 -1.40 -9.71
CA ARG A 101 -23.72 -1.78 -11.12
C ARG A 101 -22.36 -1.78 -11.83
N ARG A 102 -21.45 -2.60 -11.31
CA ARG A 102 -20.10 -2.83 -11.84
C ARG A 102 -20.13 -3.77 -13.04
N VAL A 103 -19.10 -3.69 -13.88
CA VAL A 103 -18.76 -4.76 -14.82
C VAL A 103 -17.77 -5.68 -14.11
N VAL A 104 -18.13 -6.96 -13.91
CA VAL A 104 -17.36 -7.86 -13.05
C VAL A 104 -16.75 -9.00 -13.87
N TYR A 105 -15.46 -9.27 -13.64
CA TYR A 105 -14.76 -10.48 -14.08
C TYR A 105 -14.28 -11.22 -12.83
N GLN A 106 -14.74 -12.45 -12.64
CA GLN A 106 -14.48 -13.19 -11.41
C GLN A 106 -14.22 -14.66 -11.71
N ALA A 107 -13.29 -15.29 -10.99
CA ALA A 107 -13.16 -16.74 -11.02
C ALA A 107 -14.43 -17.40 -10.49
N PHE A 108 -15.00 -18.35 -11.25
CA PHE A 108 -16.15 -19.12 -10.82
C PHE A 108 -15.77 -20.01 -9.64
N ASN A 109 -16.52 -19.96 -8.53
CA ASN A 109 -16.32 -20.84 -7.38
C ASN A 109 -14.85 -20.94 -6.88
N ARG A 110 -14.11 -19.83 -6.89
CA ARG A 110 -12.68 -19.77 -6.53
C ARG A 110 -11.81 -20.77 -7.31
N GLU A 111 -12.26 -21.18 -8.50
CA GLU A 111 -11.49 -22.03 -9.41
C GLU A 111 -10.19 -21.33 -9.82
N THR A 112 -9.14 -22.11 -10.10
CA THR A 112 -7.87 -21.56 -10.55
C THR A 112 -7.97 -21.12 -12.01
N VAL A 113 -8.13 -19.81 -12.23
CA VAL A 113 -8.14 -19.16 -13.55
C VAL A 113 -6.82 -18.45 -13.78
N THR A 114 -6.02 -18.90 -14.75
CA THR A 114 -4.71 -18.32 -15.05
C THR A 114 -4.71 -17.62 -16.41
N PHE A 115 -4.43 -16.33 -16.42
CA PHE A 115 -4.10 -15.55 -17.61
C PHE A 115 -2.59 -15.52 -17.81
N THR A 116 -2.10 -15.71 -19.04
CA THR A 116 -0.66 -15.76 -19.29
C THR A 116 -0.24 -15.28 -20.68
N ARG A 117 1.05 -14.96 -20.84
CA ARG A 117 1.74 -14.67 -22.11
C ARG A 117 1.13 -13.56 -22.98
N SER A 118 0.30 -12.70 -22.39
CA SER A 118 -0.26 -11.55 -23.07
C SER A 118 0.64 -10.32 -22.97
N VAL A 119 0.53 -9.41 -23.94
CA VAL A 119 1.22 -8.10 -23.88
C VAL A 119 0.71 -7.30 -22.66
N TYR A 120 -0.59 -7.39 -22.39
CA TYR A 120 -1.22 -6.93 -21.16
C TYR A 120 -2.05 -8.08 -20.62
N CYS A 121 -1.92 -8.41 -19.34
CA CYS A 121 -2.86 -9.29 -18.66
C CYS A 121 -4.20 -8.56 -18.44
N VAL A 122 -4.12 -7.32 -17.95
CA VAL A 122 -5.26 -6.44 -17.74
C VAL A 122 -4.97 -5.06 -18.33
N ARG A 123 -5.86 -4.56 -19.17
CA ARG A 123 -5.76 -3.20 -19.74
C ARG A 123 -7.11 -2.51 -19.76
N LEU A 124 -7.27 -1.52 -18.89
CA LEU A 124 -8.45 -0.67 -18.83
C LEU A 124 -8.07 0.73 -19.30
N GLN A 125 -8.85 1.29 -20.23
CA GLN A 125 -8.62 2.63 -20.76
C GLN A 125 -9.94 3.41 -20.76
N SER A 126 -10.00 4.51 -20.01
CA SER A 126 -11.22 5.28 -19.82
C SER A 126 -12.39 4.41 -19.39
N ARG A 127 -12.16 3.56 -18.38
CA ARG A 127 -13.16 2.66 -17.81
C ARG A 127 -13.40 2.97 -16.35
N SER A 128 -14.61 2.67 -15.91
CA SER A 128 -15.04 2.94 -14.55
C SER A 128 -15.90 1.83 -14.01
N TYR A 129 -15.92 1.66 -12.68
CA TYR A 129 -16.75 0.66 -12.00
C TYR A 129 -16.56 -0.74 -12.60
N VAL A 130 -15.30 -1.15 -12.77
CA VAL A 130 -14.92 -2.50 -13.20
C VAL A 130 -14.34 -3.23 -11.99
N THR A 131 -14.72 -4.49 -11.79
CA THR A 131 -14.16 -5.33 -10.73
C THR A 131 -13.49 -6.56 -11.33
N LEU A 132 -12.26 -6.83 -10.88
CA LEU A 132 -11.52 -8.06 -11.14
C LEU A 132 -11.37 -8.80 -9.82
N ARG A 133 -11.77 -10.08 -9.76
CA ARG A 133 -11.76 -10.84 -8.51
C ARG A 133 -11.22 -12.25 -8.66
N ASP A 134 -10.29 -12.61 -7.78
CA ASP A 134 -9.75 -13.97 -7.60
C ASP A 134 -9.11 -14.56 -8.87
N LEU A 135 -8.46 -13.72 -9.69
CA LEU A 135 -7.81 -14.11 -10.93
C LEU A 135 -6.28 -14.17 -10.79
N ARG A 136 -5.66 -15.14 -11.46
CA ARG A 136 -4.20 -15.29 -11.50
C ARG A 136 -3.65 -14.85 -12.85
N PHE A 137 -2.58 -14.06 -12.82
CA PHE A 137 -1.90 -13.48 -13.97
C PHE A 137 -0.41 -13.84 -13.90
N VAL A 138 0.12 -14.51 -14.94
CA VAL A 138 1.48 -15.05 -14.94
C VAL A 138 2.22 -14.71 -16.22
N ASP A 139 3.45 -14.20 -16.11
CA ASP A 139 4.38 -13.96 -17.22
C ASP A 139 3.82 -13.03 -18.32
N CYS A 140 3.07 -12.02 -17.91
CA CYS A 140 2.59 -10.98 -18.80
C CYS A 140 3.64 -9.89 -18.97
N GLN A 141 3.78 -9.37 -20.20
CA GLN A 141 4.69 -8.25 -20.44
C GLN A 141 4.30 -7.00 -19.66
N ARG A 142 3.01 -6.86 -19.34
CA ARG A 142 2.44 -5.85 -18.45
C ARG A 142 1.29 -6.48 -17.68
N ASN A 143 1.30 -6.33 -16.37
CA ASN A 143 0.36 -6.97 -15.46
C ASN A 143 -0.99 -6.22 -15.45
N LEU A 144 -1.08 -5.12 -14.70
CA LEU A 144 -2.32 -4.35 -14.52
C LEU A 144 -2.13 -2.91 -14.97
N TYR A 145 -2.87 -2.47 -15.99
CA TYR A 145 -2.80 -1.09 -16.48
C TYR A 145 -4.17 -0.40 -16.43
N LEU A 146 -4.27 0.62 -15.58
CA LEU A 146 -5.41 1.53 -15.43
C LEU A 146 -5.04 2.90 -15.99
N ASP A 147 -5.59 3.23 -17.16
CA ASP A 147 -5.32 4.46 -17.92
C ASP A 147 -6.56 5.34 -17.96
N ALA A 148 -6.53 6.51 -17.31
CA ALA A 148 -7.69 7.39 -17.14
C ALA A 148 -8.95 6.67 -16.59
N CYS A 149 -8.76 5.80 -15.60
CA CYS A 149 -9.81 4.96 -15.02
C CYS A 149 -10.21 5.44 -13.62
N HIS A 150 -11.46 5.17 -13.21
CA HIS A 150 -11.87 5.45 -11.84
C HIS A 150 -12.81 4.41 -11.25
N HIS A 151 -12.80 4.22 -9.93
CA HIS A 151 -13.66 3.23 -9.25
C HIS A 151 -13.45 1.80 -9.75
N VAL A 152 -12.24 1.48 -10.24
CA VAL A 152 -11.86 0.09 -10.55
C VAL A 152 -11.46 -0.61 -9.24
N GLU A 153 -11.90 -1.86 -9.08
CA GLU A 153 -11.52 -2.72 -7.96
C GLU A 153 -10.77 -3.94 -8.47
N VAL A 154 -9.64 -4.24 -7.84
CA VAL A 154 -8.87 -5.47 -8.06
C VAL A 154 -8.73 -6.17 -6.72
N ILE A 155 -9.36 -7.34 -6.60
CA ILE A 155 -9.59 -8.01 -5.31
C ILE A 155 -9.07 -9.44 -5.39
N GLY A 156 -8.21 -9.86 -4.46
CA GLY A 156 -7.79 -11.27 -4.37
C GLY A 156 -6.97 -11.78 -5.57
N CYS A 157 -6.54 -10.89 -6.47
CA CYS A 157 -5.82 -11.27 -7.68
C CYS A 157 -4.31 -11.48 -7.41
N SER A 158 -3.67 -12.33 -8.21
CA SER A 158 -2.21 -12.51 -8.19
C SER A 158 -1.58 -12.13 -9.52
N PHE A 159 -0.51 -11.35 -9.49
CA PHE A 159 0.28 -10.92 -10.65
C PHE A 159 1.73 -11.31 -10.43
N ASP A 160 2.23 -12.20 -11.26
CA ASP A 160 3.53 -12.83 -11.03
C ASP A 160 4.31 -12.99 -12.34
N ASN A 161 5.62 -12.69 -12.35
CA ASN A 161 6.41 -12.70 -13.57
C ASN A 161 7.76 -13.45 -13.42
N PRO A 162 7.74 -14.76 -13.14
CA PRO A 162 8.96 -15.58 -12.96
C PRO A 162 9.81 -15.76 -14.22
N SER A 163 9.23 -15.61 -15.41
CA SER A 163 9.90 -15.86 -16.69
C SER A 163 9.43 -14.94 -17.81
N GLY A 164 8.45 -14.08 -17.57
CA GLY A 164 7.94 -13.14 -18.55
C GLY A 164 8.85 -11.92 -18.76
N PRO A 165 8.66 -11.20 -19.87
CA PRO A 165 9.49 -10.06 -20.23
C PRO A 165 9.27 -8.89 -19.27
N VAL A 166 10.33 -8.12 -19.04
CA VAL A 166 10.30 -6.96 -18.12
C VAL A 166 10.29 -5.65 -18.94
N THR A 167 9.38 -4.74 -18.57
CA THR A 167 9.36 -3.33 -19.01
C THR A 167 9.62 -2.42 -17.81
N TRP A 168 9.47 -1.09 -17.91
CA TRP A 168 9.58 -0.21 -16.73
C TRP A 168 8.50 -0.54 -15.67
N ALA A 169 7.24 -0.16 -15.89
CA ALA A 169 6.19 -0.50 -14.93
C ALA A 169 5.60 -1.88 -15.25
N GLY A 170 5.58 -2.79 -14.29
CA GLY A 170 4.82 -4.04 -14.40
C GLY A 170 3.32 -3.77 -14.32
N SER A 171 2.93 -2.93 -13.37
CA SER A 171 1.56 -2.44 -13.20
C SER A 171 1.54 -0.93 -13.08
N ARG A 172 0.43 -0.30 -13.48
CA ARG A 172 0.31 1.15 -13.49
C ARG A 172 -1.11 1.65 -13.29
N ILE A 173 -1.26 2.65 -12.43
CA ILE A 173 -2.47 3.47 -12.26
C ILE A 173 -2.08 4.89 -12.66
N TYR A 174 -2.49 5.38 -13.83
CA TYR A 174 -1.93 6.62 -14.39
C TYR A 174 -2.92 7.41 -15.25
N ASN A 175 -2.49 8.58 -15.74
CA ASN A 175 -3.26 9.50 -16.56
C ASN A 175 -4.56 9.98 -15.86
N GLY A 176 -4.43 10.44 -14.61
CA GLY A 176 -5.57 10.90 -13.81
C GLY A 176 -6.47 9.77 -13.30
N SER A 177 -5.93 8.55 -13.18
CA SER A 177 -6.70 7.43 -12.64
C SER A 177 -6.89 7.58 -11.13
N SER A 178 -8.14 7.65 -10.68
CA SER A 178 -8.49 8.03 -9.31
C SER A 178 -9.59 7.16 -8.71
N PHE A 179 -9.66 7.07 -7.38
CA PHE A 179 -10.65 6.26 -6.67
C PHE A 179 -10.60 4.77 -7.04
N ASN A 180 -9.43 4.26 -7.45
CA ASN A 180 -9.24 2.84 -7.70
C ASN A 180 -8.77 2.13 -6.44
N ARG A 181 -9.15 0.86 -6.27
CA ARG A 181 -8.83 0.05 -5.10
C ARG A 181 -8.14 -1.25 -5.51
N ILE A 182 -7.01 -1.53 -4.89
CA ILE A 182 -6.34 -2.83 -4.93
C ILE A 182 -6.36 -3.41 -3.52
N SER A 183 -6.99 -4.56 -3.34
CA SER A 183 -7.18 -5.17 -2.02
C SER A 183 -6.94 -6.68 -2.03
N GLY A 184 -6.26 -7.23 -1.02
CA GLY A 184 -6.07 -8.68 -0.92
C GLY A 184 -5.23 -9.29 -2.05
N CYS A 185 -4.46 -8.49 -2.78
CA CYS A 185 -3.75 -8.95 -3.97
C CYS A 185 -2.31 -9.38 -3.65
N THR A 186 -1.72 -10.16 -4.55
CA THR A 186 -0.29 -10.43 -4.55
C THR A 186 0.34 -9.92 -5.84
N PHE A 187 1.40 -9.13 -5.76
CA PHE A 187 2.20 -8.74 -6.92
C PHE A 187 3.66 -9.11 -6.71
N SER A 188 4.27 -9.81 -7.67
CA SER A 188 5.61 -10.34 -7.47
C SER A 188 6.48 -10.42 -8.71
N ARG A 189 7.80 -10.36 -8.47
CA ARG A 189 8.89 -10.68 -9.42
C ARG A 189 8.81 -9.87 -10.69
N TYR A 190 9.10 -8.58 -10.62
CA TYR A 190 9.10 -7.70 -11.78
C TYR A 190 10.32 -6.77 -11.76
N GLY A 191 11.40 -7.22 -12.41
CA GLY A 191 12.69 -6.53 -12.35
C GLY A 191 13.80 -7.29 -13.06
N ASN A 192 14.78 -6.54 -13.55
CA ASN A 192 16.03 -7.08 -14.07
C ASN A 192 17.13 -6.03 -14.02
N GLU A 193 18.37 -6.47 -14.18
CA GLU A 193 19.48 -5.59 -14.51
C GLU A 193 19.43 -5.17 -15.99
N SER A 194 19.82 -3.93 -16.25
CA SER A 194 20.06 -3.39 -17.58
C SER A 194 21.45 -2.74 -17.65
N GLY A 195 21.86 -2.34 -18.85
CA GLY A 195 23.18 -1.73 -19.06
C GLY A 195 24.31 -2.76 -19.28
N SER A 196 25.54 -2.32 -19.03
CA SER A 196 26.76 -3.10 -19.24
C SER A 196 27.88 -2.63 -18.31
N GLU A 197 29.03 -3.31 -18.30
CA GLU A 197 30.18 -3.00 -17.44
C GLU A 197 30.49 -1.49 -17.36
N GLY A 198 30.45 -0.93 -16.15
CA GLY A 198 30.67 0.49 -15.86
C GLY A 198 29.44 1.40 -16.01
N ALA A 199 28.29 0.84 -16.40
CA ALA A 199 27.01 1.52 -16.55
C ALA A 199 25.83 0.55 -16.34
N TRP A 200 25.93 -0.30 -15.31
CA TRP A 200 24.84 -1.17 -14.88
C TRP A 200 23.74 -0.35 -14.22
N ASP A 201 22.49 -0.72 -14.46
CA ASP A 201 21.32 0.04 -14.01
C ASP A 201 20.18 -0.91 -13.62
N ASP A 202 19.42 -0.57 -12.59
CA ASP A 202 18.21 -1.31 -12.23
C ASP A 202 17.07 -0.91 -13.14
N ASN A 203 16.33 -1.92 -13.58
CA ASN A 203 15.17 -1.70 -14.41
C ASN A 203 13.93 -2.30 -13.76
N ALA A 204 12.86 -1.52 -13.86
CA ALA A 204 11.47 -1.87 -13.59
C ALA A 204 10.95 -1.69 -12.16
N CYS A 205 9.63 -1.67 -12.05
CA CYS A 205 8.91 -1.69 -10.80
C CYS A 205 7.67 -2.58 -10.87
N VAL A 206 7.15 -2.97 -9.70
CA VAL A 206 5.98 -3.85 -9.61
C VAL A 206 4.69 -3.07 -9.89
N LEU A 207 4.53 -1.89 -9.27
CA LEU A 207 3.36 -1.03 -9.42
C LEU A 207 3.73 0.46 -9.27
N ASP A 208 3.30 1.27 -10.23
CA ASP A 208 3.35 2.73 -10.15
C ASP A 208 1.95 3.35 -10.07
N ILE A 209 1.77 4.32 -9.16
CA ILE A 209 0.63 5.23 -9.12
C ILE A 209 1.09 6.60 -9.62
N GLY A 210 0.71 6.95 -10.84
CA GLY A 210 1.02 8.19 -11.53
C GLY A 210 2.24 8.08 -12.46
N ASN A 211 2.95 9.20 -12.60
CA ASN A 211 4.13 9.33 -13.44
C ASN A 211 5.09 10.33 -12.80
N ASP A 212 6.36 9.95 -12.61
CA ASP A 212 7.38 10.83 -12.05
C ASP A 212 7.86 11.91 -13.03
N ASN A 213 7.73 11.65 -14.34
CA ASN A 213 8.28 12.51 -15.39
C ASN A 213 7.34 13.64 -15.82
N ILE A 214 6.06 13.57 -15.45
CA ILE A 214 5.03 14.55 -15.78
C ILE A 214 4.08 14.70 -14.58
N VAL A 215 3.42 15.84 -14.44
CA VAL A 215 2.34 15.97 -13.47
C VAL A 215 1.20 15.03 -13.87
N ASP A 216 0.93 14.02 -13.04
CA ASP A 216 -0.12 13.03 -13.24
C ASP A 216 -1.06 13.03 -12.01
N PRO A 217 -2.32 13.50 -12.15
CA PRO A 217 -3.27 13.60 -11.05
C PRO A 217 -3.95 12.26 -10.75
N SER A 218 -3.17 11.17 -10.73
CA SER A 218 -3.64 9.84 -10.33
C SER A 218 -3.74 9.77 -8.81
N ASP A 219 -4.73 10.50 -8.32
CA ASP A 219 -4.91 10.84 -6.92
C ASP A 219 -6.02 9.99 -6.30
N HIS A 220 -6.09 9.93 -4.97
CA HIS A 220 -7.18 9.24 -4.25
C HIS A 220 -7.30 7.76 -4.64
N ASN A 221 -6.21 7.01 -4.71
CA ASN A 221 -6.25 5.55 -4.86
C ASN A 221 -5.95 4.85 -3.54
N LEU A 222 -6.50 3.66 -3.36
CA LEU A 222 -6.34 2.83 -2.16
C LEU A 222 -5.65 1.51 -2.51
N ILE A 223 -4.52 1.26 -1.86
CA ILE A 223 -3.82 -0.02 -1.89
C ILE A 223 -3.84 -0.59 -0.48
N GLU A 224 -4.47 -1.76 -0.29
CA GLU A 224 -4.55 -2.35 1.04
C GLU A 224 -4.55 -3.86 1.11
N ASP A 225 -4.23 -4.38 2.29
CA ASP A 225 -4.32 -5.81 2.63
C ASP A 225 -3.60 -6.71 1.60
N SER A 226 -2.57 -6.20 0.93
CA SER A 226 -1.91 -6.84 -0.21
C SER A 226 -0.44 -7.11 0.06
N ALA A 227 0.11 -8.10 -0.64
CA ALA A 227 1.53 -8.48 -0.57
C ALA A 227 2.25 -8.11 -1.86
N PHE A 228 3.39 -7.43 -1.73
CA PHE A 228 4.22 -7.06 -2.85
C PHE A 228 5.67 -7.46 -2.57
N PHE A 229 6.30 -8.16 -3.51
CA PHE A 229 7.70 -8.56 -3.32
C PHE A 229 8.47 -8.64 -4.63
N HIS A 230 9.80 -8.55 -4.53
CA HIS A 230 10.71 -8.77 -5.65
C HIS A 230 10.48 -7.80 -6.84
N GLY A 231 10.82 -6.52 -6.64
CA GLY A 231 10.87 -5.49 -7.68
C GLY A 231 12.29 -5.20 -8.19
N GLY A 232 12.40 -4.57 -9.35
CA GLY A 232 13.68 -4.18 -9.97
C GLY A 232 14.34 -2.97 -9.32
N HIS A 233 13.93 -1.76 -9.71
CA HIS A 233 14.28 -0.47 -9.11
C HIS A 233 13.50 -0.19 -7.82
N HIS A 234 12.22 -0.58 -7.78
CA HIS A 234 11.38 -0.45 -6.60
C HIS A 234 10.16 -1.36 -6.70
N ILE A 235 9.42 -1.54 -5.61
CA ILE A 235 8.14 -2.25 -5.66
C ILE A 235 7.01 -1.29 -6.00
N LEU A 236 6.81 -0.27 -5.15
CA LEU A 236 5.70 0.69 -5.27
C LEU A 236 6.19 2.12 -5.46
N GLY A 237 5.86 2.71 -6.60
CA GLY A 237 6.05 4.13 -6.88
C GLY A 237 4.73 4.88 -6.64
N VAL A 238 4.77 5.96 -5.85
CA VAL A 238 3.62 6.86 -5.67
C VAL A 238 4.04 8.25 -6.11
N TYR A 239 3.33 8.79 -7.10
CA TYR A 239 3.62 10.05 -7.78
C TYR A 239 2.41 10.99 -7.83
N GLY A 240 1.24 10.55 -7.36
CA GLY A 240 0.02 11.35 -7.21
C GLY A 240 -0.24 11.77 -5.76
N ASN A 241 -1.26 12.60 -5.55
CA ASN A 241 -1.65 13.11 -4.24
C ASN A 241 -2.73 12.25 -3.57
N TYR A 242 -2.87 12.41 -2.25
CA TYR A 242 -4.02 11.88 -1.50
C TYR A 242 -4.23 10.35 -1.61
N ASN A 243 -3.22 9.59 -2.02
CA ASN A 243 -3.30 8.13 -2.06
C ASN A 243 -3.12 7.55 -0.66
N VAL A 244 -3.73 6.40 -0.42
CA VAL A 244 -3.65 5.68 0.86
C VAL A 244 -3.09 4.28 0.59
N VAL A 245 -1.97 3.96 1.25
CA VAL A 245 -1.30 2.66 1.18
C VAL A 245 -1.29 2.09 2.59
N ARG A 246 -2.14 1.10 2.85
CA ARG A 246 -2.37 0.61 4.21
C ARG A 246 -2.44 -0.90 4.39
N ARG A 247 -1.90 -1.45 5.48
CA ARG A 247 -1.96 -2.90 5.80
C ARG A 247 -1.38 -3.80 4.70
N ASN A 248 -0.39 -3.31 3.97
CA ASN A 248 0.30 -4.11 2.97
C ASN A 248 1.62 -4.65 3.53
N THR A 249 2.16 -5.64 2.85
CA THR A 249 3.54 -6.05 3.07
C THR A 249 4.41 -5.87 1.84
N PHE A 250 5.61 -5.33 2.05
CA PHE A 250 6.63 -5.10 1.03
C PHE A 250 7.94 -5.79 1.41
N HIS A 251 8.52 -6.54 0.46
CA HIS A 251 9.76 -7.31 0.65
C HIS A 251 10.62 -7.32 -0.62
N ASN A 252 11.82 -6.73 -0.60
CA ASN A 252 12.62 -6.54 -1.82
C ASN A 252 14.11 -6.91 -1.73
N GLU A 253 14.37 -8.07 -1.12
CA GLU A 253 15.70 -8.67 -0.99
C GLU A 253 16.37 -8.96 -2.34
N GLU A 254 17.61 -9.43 -2.32
CA GLU A 254 18.31 -9.88 -3.52
C GLU A 254 17.61 -11.09 -4.16
N TRP A 255 17.05 -10.90 -5.36
CA TRP A 255 16.19 -11.92 -5.99
C TRP A 255 16.44 -12.13 -7.49
N TYR A 256 16.85 -11.09 -8.25
CA TYR A 256 17.09 -11.21 -9.70
C TYR A 256 18.58 -11.30 -10.02
N PRO A 257 18.98 -12.06 -11.05
CA PRO A 257 20.37 -12.14 -11.48
C PRO A 257 20.96 -10.76 -11.84
N CYS A 258 22.14 -10.47 -11.33
CA CYS A 258 22.87 -9.24 -11.64
C CYS A 258 24.40 -9.44 -11.55
N HIS A 259 25.18 -8.44 -11.95
CA HIS A 259 26.64 -8.53 -12.05
C HIS A 259 27.41 -8.61 -10.72
N ARG A 260 26.75 -8.55 -9.55
CA ARG A 260 27.39 -8.38 -8.23
C ARG A 260 27.75 -9.71 -7.55
N PRO A 261 29.01 -10.17 -7.57
CA PRO A 261 29.39 -11.41 -6.86
C PRO A 261 29.29 -11.29 -5.33
N GLU A 262 29.38 -10.08 -4.76
CA GLU A 262 29.32 -9.80 -3.32
C GLU A 262 27.97 -10.19 -2.70
N THR A 263 26.91 -10.14 -3.51
CA THR A 263 25.53 -10.47 -3.14
C THR A 263 25.10 -11.82 -3.70
N GLY A 264 26.05 -12.67 -4.10
CA GLY A 264 25.75 -13.99 -4.69
C GLY A 264 25.26 -13.93 -6.14
N ASN A 265 25.57 -12.84 -6.87
CA ASN A 265 25.09 -12.54 -8.22
C ASN A 265 23.59 -12.27 -8.29
N LEU A 266 23.01 -11.78 -7.20
CA LEU A 266 21.63 -11.34 -7.11
C LEU A 266 21.54 -9.89 -6.66
N CYS A 267 20.56 -9.16 -7.17
CA CYS A 267 20.28 -7.79 -6.77
C CYS A 267 18.83 -7.67 -6.29
N GLY A 268 18.61 -6.67 -5.45
CA GLY A 268 17.31 -6.21 -4.96
C GLY A 268 17.26 -4.69 -5.05
N ASN A 269 16.32 -4.04 -4.37
CA ASN A 269 16.28 -2.58 -4.26
C ASN A 269 15.32 -2.13 -3.16
N ARG A 270 14.91 -0.85 -3.19
CA ARG A 270 13.96 -0.26 -2.24
C ARG A 270 12.57 -0.86 -2.39
N ASN A 271 11.76 -0.75 -1.34
CA ASN A 271 10.36 -1.18 -1.40
C ASN A 271 9.49 -0.08 -2.00
N ILE A 272 9.42 1.08 -1.34
CA ILE A 272 8.49 2.16 -1.70
C ILE A 272 9.27 3.43 -2.04
N ILE A 273 8.80 4.16 -3.05
CA ILE A 273 9.30 5.50 -3.36
C ILE A 273 8.16 6.50 -3.56
N LEU A 274 8.24 7.62 -2.84
CA LEU A 274 7.47 8.83 -3.09
C LEU A 274 8.43 9.86 -3.65
N ASN A 275 8.30 10.15 -4.94
CA ASN A 275 9.15 11.11 -5.67
C ASN A 275 8.28 12.07 -6.48
N THR A 276 8.83 13.21 -6.86
CA THR A 276 8.23 14.04 -7.90
C THR A 276 9.31 14.90 -8.53
N SER A 277 9.18 15.17 -9.83
CA SER A 277 9.98 16.20 -10.50
C SER A 277 9.39 17.61 -10.37
N PHE A 278 8.31 17.78 -9.59
CA PHE A 278 7.49 18.99 -9.55
C PHE A 278 7.26 19.50 -8.12
N PRO A 279 7.53 20.78 -7.82
CA PRO A 279 7.21 21.35 -6.52
C PRO A 279 5.73 21.20 -6.16
N ASP A 280 5.45 20.93 -4.89
CA ASP A 280 4.11 20.87 -4.29
C ASP A 280 3.15 19.82 -4.92
N ALA A 281 3.71 18.80 -5.59
CA ALA A 281 2.98 17.62 -6.04
C ALA A 281 3.34 16.39 -5.19
N ASN A 282 2.52 15.33 -5.30
CA ASN A 282 2.67 14.09 -4.55
C ASN A 282 2.67 14.33 -3.03
N ILE A 283 1.64 15.04 -2.58
CA ILE A 283 1.45 15.45 -1.18
C ILE A 283 0.24 14.76 -0.56
N ARG A 284 0.18 14.76 0.77
CA ARG A 284 -0.98 14.29 1.56
C ARG A 284 -1.30 12.80 1.33
N ASN A 285 -0.32 12.02 0.91
CA ASN A 285 -0.43 10.57 0.92
C ASN A 285 -0.33 10.03 2.35
N VAL A 286 -0.99 8.91 2.61
CA VAL A 286 -0.95 8.21 3.90
C VAL A 286 -0.36 6.82 3.69
N ILE A 287 0.80 6.59 4.29
CA ILE A 287 1.46 5.28 4.33
C ILE A 287 1.31 4.75 5.76
N GLU A 288 0.44 3.77 5.97
CA GLU A 288 0.13 3.31 7.32
C GLU A 288 -0.05 1.81 7.52
N ASP A 289 0.20 1.31 8.73
CA ASP A 289 -0.08 -0.08 9.09
C ASP A 289 0.64 -1.11 8.17
N ASN A 290 1.69 -0.71 7.43
CA ASN A 290 2.41 -1.60 6.51
C ASN A 290 3.62 -2.27 7.17
N ILE A 291 3.98 -3.42 6.65
CA ILE A 291 5.30 -4.04 6.89
C ILE A 291 6.19 -3.71 5.68
N ILE A 292 7.34 -3.07 5.94
CA ILE A 292 8.29 -2.64 4.91
C ILE A 292 9.65 -3.22 5.25
N ALA A 293 10.00 -4.32 4.61
CA ALA A 293 11.13 -5.13 5.00
C ALA A 293 12.08 -5.43 3.84
N PHE A 294 13.32 -5.77 4.19
CA PHE A 294 14.29 -6.30 3.24
C PHE A 294 14.44 -5.47 1.96
N SER A 295 14.76 -4.18 2.04
CA SER A 295 15.33 -3.53 0.86
C SER A 295 16.69 -4.16 0.54
N GLY A 296 16.96 -4.45 -0.73
CA GLY A 296 18.19 -5.11 -1.18
C GLY A 296 19.19 -4.16 -1.84
N VAL A 297 20.31 -4.71 -2.29
CA VAL A 297 21.38 -3.98 -2.98
C VAL A 297 21.07 -3.82 -4.47
N PRO A 298 20.97 -2.58 -5.00
CA PRO A 298 20.78 -2.32 -6.43
C PRO A 298 22.03 -2.65 -7.27
N PRO A 299 21.90 -2.88 -8.59
CA PRO A 299 23.04 -3.02 -9.48
C PRO A 299 23.84 -1.71 -9.59
N ASP A 300 23.21 -0.54 -9.57
CA ASP A 300 23.85 0.76 -9.82
C ASP A 300 24.36 1.47 -8.54
N ASN A 301 24.00 0.97 -7.37
CA ASN A 301 24.23 1.62 -6.08
C ASN A 301 24.71 0.62 -5.01
N ILE A 302 25.12 1.11 -3.85
CA ILE A 302 25.69 0.29 -2.77
C ILE A 302 24.65 -0.21 -1.75
N ASN A 303 23.49 0.44 -1.68
CA ASN A 303 22.38 0.08 -0.79
C ASN A 303 21.10 0.78 -1.23
N SER A 304 19.98 0.42 -0.62
CA SER A 304 18.69 1.07 -0.82
C SER A 304 17.86 1.11 0.46
N THR A 305 17.02 2.13 0.63
CA THR A 305 16.15 2.29 1.82
C THR A 305 14.89 1.45 1.69
N GLY A 306 14.23 1.16 2.81
CA GLY A 306 12.90 0.54 2.79
C GLY A 306 11.89 1.43 2.07
N LEU A 307 11.68 2.63 2.59
CA LEU A 307 10.88 3.68 1.99
C LEU A 307 11.74 4.92 1.70
N SER A 308 11.72 5.41 0.46
CA SER A 308 12.32 6.68 0.07
C SER A 308 11.24 7.75 -0.09
N LEU A 309 11.21 8.72 0.82
CA LEU A 309 10.25 9.83 0.84
C LEU A 309 10.94 11.12 0.39
N ARG A 310 10.49 11.71 -0.71
CA ARG A 310 11.12 12.90 -1.31
C ARG A 310 10.14 14.06 -1.55
N THR A 311 8.92 13.93 -1.03
CA THR A 311 7.82 14.89 -1.24
C THR A 311 7.23 15.33 0.08
N GLN A 312 6.49 16.45 0.10
CA GLN A 312 6.09 17.15 1.32
C GLN A 312 4.73 16.69 1.87
N TYR A 313 4.47 16.96 3.15
CA TYR A 313 3.15 16.88 3.78
C TYR A 313 2.46 15.50 3.76
N ASN A 314 3.23 14.41 3.68
CA ASN A 314 2.72 13.05 3.79
C ASN A 314 2.75 12.55 5.23
N ILE A 315 1.93 11.53 5.49
CA ILE A 315 1.86 10.83 6.77
C ILE A 315 2.50 9.44 6.60
N VAL A 316 3.47 9.12 7.46
CA VAL A 316 4.07 7.78 7.59
C VAL A 316 3.86 7.33 9.03
N ARG A 317 2.91 6.43 9.27
CA ARG A 317 2.56 6.03 10.64
C ARG A 317 2.20 4.57 10.83
N ARG A 318 2.43 4.01 12.01
CA ARG A 318 2.06 2.62 12.32
C ARG A 318 2.65 1.59 11.36
N ASN A 319 3.72 1.94 10.65
CA ASN A 319 4.45 1.00 9.84
C ASN A 319 5.53 0.31 10.67
N VAL A 320 5.89 -0.88 10.24
CA VAL A 320 7.03 -1.63 10.77
C VAL A 320 8.08 -1.74 9.68
N PHE A 321 9.26 -1.19 9.96
CA PHE A 321 10.43 -1.26 9.10
C PHE A 321 11.45 -2.21 9.71
N TYR A 322 11.78 -3.31 9.03
CA TYR A 322 12.82 -4.20 9.52
C TYR A 322 13.72 -4.82 8.46
N LEU A 323 14.96 -5.12 8.86
CA LEU A 323 15.94 -5.85 8.04
C LEU A 323 16.15 -5.23 6.65
N ASN A 324 15.97 -3.91 6.52
CA ASN A 324 16.35 -3.18 5.31
C ASN A 324 17.87 -3.02 5.27
N ASP A 325 18.48 -3.24 4.10
CA ASP A 325 19.94 -3.14 3.89
C ASP A 325 20.49 -1.75 4.27
N SER A 326 19.73 -0.70 3.94
CA SER A 326 19.94 0.69 4.42
C SER A 326 18.90 1.09 5.47
N ALA A 327 18.73 2.39 5.70
CA ALA A 327 17.70 2.90 6.58
C ALA A 327 16.30 2.42 6.18
N GLY A 328 15.47 2.11 7.18
CA GLY A 328 14.07 1.73 6.95
C GLY A 328 13.30 2.84 6.25
N LEU A 329 13.55 4.10 6.67
CA LEU A 329 12.99 5.29 6.05
C LEU A 329 14.09 6.30 5.71
N GLY A 330 14.15 6.71 4.44
CA GLY A 330 14.98 7.82 3.99
C GLY A 330 14.14 9.00 3.52
N LEU A 331 14.25 10.13 4.21
CA LEU A 331 13.72 11.42 3.77
C LEU A 331 14.84 12.19 3.09
N SER A 332 14.72 12.46 1.79
CA SER A 332 15.84 13.07 1.07
C SER A 332 15.46 14.21 0.14
N ALA A 333 16.29 15.25 0.14
CA ALA A 333 16.32 16.32 -0.84
C ALA A 333 17.59 16.19 -1.71
N ASP A 334 17.43 16.46 -3.00
CA ASP A 334 18.51 16.50 -4.00
C ASP A 334 18.38 17.75 -4.89
N GLY A 335 19.40 18.00 -5.72
CA GLY A 335 19.51 19.21 -6.53
C GLY A 335 18.82 19.23 -7.88
N GLY A 336 18.40 18.06 -8.36
CA GLY A 336 17.95 17.93 -9.73
C GLY A 336 16.45 18.09 -9.91
N ASN A 337 15.66 17.58 -8.95
CA ASN A 337 14.28 17.17 -9.24
C ASN A 337 13.21 17.91 -8.43
N GLY A 338 13.54 19.00 -7.73
CA GLY A 338 12.55 19.68 -6.86
C GLY A 338 12.16 18.87 -5.63
N ASN A 339 12.90 17.80 -5.34
CA ASN A 339 12.71 16.93 -4.17
C ASN A 339 12.79 17.71 -2.87
N ASN A 340 11.76 17.58 -2.06
CA ASN A 340 11.60 18.26 -0.80
C ASN A 340 10.79 17.38 0.17
N PRO A 341 11.42 16.76 1.17
CA PRO A 341 10.73 15.95 2.17
C PRO A 341 10.32 16.77 3.41
N SER A 342 10.23 18.10 3.31
CA SER A 342 9.84 18.96 4.42
C SER A 342 8.39 18.71 4.85
N HIS A 343 8.09 19.02 6.11
CA HIS A 343 6.73 19.02 6.66
C HIS A 343 5.99 17.68 6.61
N ASN A 344 6.70 16.56 6.50
CA ASN A 344 6.12 15.23 6.66
C ASN A 344 5.95 14.87 8.14
N HIS A 345 4.98 14.00 8.42
CA HIS A 345 4.67 13.51 9.75
C HIS A 345 4.98 12.01 9.84
N VAL A 346 6.04 11.67 10.57
CA VAL A 346 6.55 10.32 10.79
C VAL A 346 6.34 9.93 12.25
N TYR A 347 5.30 9.15 12.55
CA TYR A 347 4.99 8.85 13.93
C TYR A 347 4.37 7.48 14.19
N HIS A 348 4.50 6.96 15.41
CA HIS A 348 4.02 5.62 15.75
C HIS A 348 4.58 4.53 14.82
N ASN A 349 5.84 4.58 14.38
CA ASN A 349 6.44 3.50 13.58
C ASN A 349 7.42 2.67 14.44
N VAL A 350 7.71 1.45 13.99
CA VAL A 350 8.81 0.63 14.53
C VAL A 350 9.92 0.52 13.49
N PHE A 351 11.16 0.79 13.90
CA PHE A 351 12.38 0.61 13.11
C PHE A 351 13.27 -0.41 13.80
N PHE A 352 13.29 -1.64 13.28
CA PHE A 352 13.98 -2.78 13.90
C PHE A 352 15.05 -3.37 12.98
N LYS A 353 16.31 -3.39 13.42
CA LYS A 353 17.41 -4.02 12.66
C LYS A 353 17.57 -3.54 11.22
N ASN A 354 17.45 -2.23 10.98
CA ASN A 354 17.74 -1.65 9.68
C ASN A 354 19.20 -1.17 9.59
N GLY A 355 19.68 -1.00 8.36
CA GLY A 355 20.98 -0.42 8.07
C GLY A 355 22.14 -1.38 8.27
N TYR A 356 22.00 -2.63 7.85
CA TYR A 356 23.08 -3.62 7.84
C TYR A 356 23.57 -3.88 6.40
N PRO A 357 24.24 -2.90 5.76
CA PRO A 357 24.59 -2.97 4.36
C PRO A 357 25.50 -4.15 4.03
N LEU A 358 25.24 -4.84 2.91
CA LEU A 358 26.00 -6.00 2.47
C LEU A 358 27.31 -5.66 1.74
N VAL A 359 27.36 -4.52 1.02
CA VAL A 359 28.46 -4.22 0.07
C VAL A 359 29.37 -3.06 0.51
N ASP A 360 28.94 -2.19 1.43
CA ASP A 360 29.76 -1.07 1.90
C ASP A 360 29.56 -0.72 3.39
N ASP A 361 30.55 -0.09 4.01
CA ASP A 361 30.55 0.39 5.39
C ASP A 361 30.25 1.90 5.46
N TRP A 362 29.29 2.38 4.67
CA TRP A 362 28.94 3.80 4.65
C TRP A 362 28.00 4.18 5.80
N ASN A 363 28.55 4.87 6.80
CA ASN A 363 27.84 5.26 8.03
C ASN A 363 26.43 5.83 7.84
N PRO A 364 26.16 6.78 6.93
CA PRO A 364 24.82 7.34 6.74
C PRO A 364 23.71 6.31 6.46
N SER A 365 24.02 5.15 5.89
CA SER A 365 23.02 4.11 5.60
C SER A 365 22.69 3.20 6.79
N LYS A 366 23.35 3.37 7.94
CA LYS A 366 23.37 2.39 9.05
C LYS A 366 22.41 2.71 10.20
N TYR A 367 21.35 3.45 9.92
CA TYR A 367 20.41 3.97 10.93
C TYR A 367 18.99 3.46 10.68
N GLY A 368 18.11 3.55 11.67
CA GLY A 368 16.69 3.25 11.46
C GLY A 368 16.03 4.20 10.46
N MET A 369 16.38 5.48 10.55
CA MET A 369 15.89 6.55 9.68
C MET A 369 16.99 7.56 9.37
N ILE A 370 16.98 8.09 8.13
CA ILE A 370 17.85 9.18 7.70
C ILE A 370 17.06 10.35 7.13
N LEU A 371 17.44 11.57 7.52
CA LEU A 371 17.08 12.80 6.82
C LEU A 371 18.34 13.30 6.12
N ALA A 372 18.31 13.41 4.81
CA ALA A 372 19.47 13.75 4.01
C ALA A 372 19.23 14.91 3.05
N ARG A 373 20.14 15.87 3.08
CA ARG A 373 20.35 16.83 2.00
C ARG A 373 21.62 16.42 1.29
N TRP A 374 21.49 15.83 0.10
CA TRP A 374 22.63 15.19 -0.58
C TRP A 374 23.64 16.17 -1.18
N VAL A 375 23.26 17.43 -1.35
CA VAL A 375 24.15 18.49 -1.84
C VAL A 375 24.35 19.53 -0.73
N ASP A 376 25.60 19.69 -0.29
CA ASP A 376 25.97 20.65 0.75
C ASP A 376 26.26 22.05 0.17
N ASP A 377 25.22 22.71 -0.35
CA ASP A 377 25.31 24.13 -0.73
C ASP A 377 24.05 24.93 -0.35
N ALA A 378 24.17 26.26 -0.33
CA ALA A 378 23.09 27.16 0.11
C ALA A 378 21.93 27.32 -0.90
N GLU A 379 22.02 26.69 -2.08
CA GLU A 379 21.05 26.84 -3.18
C GLU A 379 20.01 25.69 -3.22
N HIS A 380 20.20 24.64 -2.41
CA HIS A 380 19.33 23.46 -2.40
C HIS A 380 18.26 23.47 -1.29
N ASN A 381 17.16 22.76 -1.54
CA ASN A 381 16.02 22.65 -0.61
C ASN A 381 16.48 22.24 0.80
N SER A 382 16.23 23.11 1.78
CA SER A 382 16.37 22.77 3.19
C SER A 382 15.31 21.73 3.57
N VAL A 383 15.70 20.68 4.30
CA VAL A 383 14.76 19.75 4.92
C VAL A 383 14.34 20.34 6.27
N VAL A 384 13.07 20.76 6.41
CA VAL A 384 12.57 21.45 7.60
C VAL A 384 11.20 20.94 8.03
N GLY A 385 10.87 21.15 9.30
CA GLY A 385 9.54 20.94 9.84
C GLY A 385 9.06 19.49 9.78
N VAL A 386 9.97 18.51 9.62
CA VAL A 386 9.60 17.09 9.71
C VAL A 386 9.26 16.77 11.15
N ALA A 387 8.06 16.25 11.38
CA ALA A 387 7.62 15.79 12.68
C ALA A 387 7.98 14.31 12.84
N ILE A 388 8.79 13.99 13.85
CA ILE A 388 9.23 12.63 14.18
C ILE A 388 8.79 12.35 15.61
N LYS A 389 7.65 11.66 15.78
CA LYS A 389 7.04 11.47 17.10
C LYS A 389 6.74 10.02 17.44
N ASN A 390 6.93 9.62 18.68
CA ASN A 390 6.42 8.34 19.20
C ASN A 390 6.83 7.11 18.36
N ASN A 391 8.01 7.10 17.75
CA ASN A 391 8.52 5.92 17.06
C ASN A 391 9.39 5.09 18.02
N ILE A 392 9.49 3.78 17.78
CA ILE A 392 10.48 2.91 18.44
C ILE A 392 11.59 2.59 17.44
N PHE A 393 12.83 2.88 17.80
CA PHE A 393 14.03 2.45 17.09
C PHE A 393 14.75 1.43 17.96
N SER A 394 14.96 0.21 17.46
CA SER A 394 15.61 -0.84 18.23
C SER A 394 16.52 -1.71 17.37
N GLN A 395 17.76 -1.89 17.81
CA GLN A 395 18.77 -2.73 17.20
C GLN A 395 19.10 -2.32 15.75
N ASN A 396 18.94 -1.04 15.39
CA ASN A 396 19.50 -0.55 14.13
C ASN A 396 21.03 -0.48 14.23
N GLN A 397 21.75 -0.61 13.12
CA GLN A 397 23.18 -0.92 13.19
C GLN A 397 24.02 0.12 13.96
N LEU A 398 23.79 1.42 13.78
CA LEU A 398 24.47 2.49 14.52
C LEU A 398 23.57 3.20 15.52
N ALA A 399 22.42 3.73 15.09
CA ALA A 399 21.44 4.38 15.96
C ALA A 399 20.06 4.51 15.28
N GLY A 400 19.11 5.16 15.95
CA GLY A 400 17.76 5.36 15.40
C GLY A 400 17.69 6.39 14.27
N ILE A 401 18.22 7.61 14.46
CA ILE A 401 18.02 8.74 13.53
C ILE A 401 19.36 9.37 13.16
N TYR A 402 19.55 9.64 11.87
CA TYR A 402 20.70 10.39 11.37
C TYR A 402 20.28 11.60 10.54
N PHE A 403 20.93 12.73 10.79
CA PHE A 403 20.74 13.98 10.05
C PHE A 403 21.98 14.27 9.22
N TYR A 404 21.87 14.13 7.90
CA TYR A 404 22.96 14.35 6.97
C TYR A 404 22.78 15.70 6.26
N TYR A 405 23.57 16.70 6.68
CA TYR A 405 23.44 18.10 6.23
C TYR A 405 22.05 18.71 6.44
N VAL A 406 21.34 18.23 7.47
CA VAL A 406 20.04 18.72 7.92
C VAL A 406 20.19 19.24 9.34
N ASP A 407 19.63 20.41 9.65
CA ASP A 407 19.64 20.96 11.01
C ASP A 407 18.56 20.28 11.88
N PRO A 408 18.95 19.53 12.92
CA PRO A 408 17.98 18.90 13.82
C PRO A 408 17.09 19.91 14.56
N ALA A 409 17.56 21.15 14.77
CA ALA A 409 16.80 22.20 15.47
C ALA A 409 15.61 22.73 14.65
N GLN A 410 15.57 22.43 13.35
CA GLN A 410 14.46 22.79 12.46
C GLN A 410 13.42 21.67 12.33
N GLN A 411 13.55 20.58 13.09
CA GLN A 411 12.63 19.44 13.08
C GLN A 411 11.88 19.34 14.42
N PHE A 412 10.76 18.61 14.42
CA PHE A 412 9.98 18.35 15.63
C PHE A 412 10.18 16.90 16.09
N VAL A 413 11.18 16.66 16.95
CA VAL A 413 11.53 15.31 17.42
C VAL A 413 11.15 15.13 18.89
N SER A 414 10.16 14.31 19.20
CA SER A 414 9.71 14.08 20.59
C SER A 414 9.04 12.72 20.79
N GLY A 415 8.87 12.26 22.02
CA GLY A 415 8.20 10.97 22.35
C GLY A 415 8.82 9.67 21.78
N ASN A 416 9.90 9.73 21.00
CA ASN A 416 10.53 8.53 20.41
C ASN A 416 11.30 7.72 21.45
N ARG A 417 11.31 6.39 21.31
CA ARG A 417 12.20 5.47 22.03
C ARG A 417 13.36 5.12 21.12
N ILE A 418 14.52 5.75 21.34
CA ILE A 418 15.70 5.57 20.50
C ILE A 418 16.65 4.58 21.17
N GLU A 419 16.79 3.40 20.56
CA GLU A 419 17.65 2.31 20.99
C GLU A 419 17.49 1.98 22.49
N PRO A 420 16.25 1.72 22.97
CA PRO A 420 16.04 1.28 24.35
C PRO A 420 16.70 -0.09 24.56
N GLU A 421 17.08 -0.39 25.81
CA GLU A 421 17.73 -1.67 26.15
C GLU A 421 16.90 -2.87 25.71
N ASP A 422 15.59 -2.85 25.99
CA ASP A 422 14.62 -3.81 25.45
C ASP A 422 13.22 -3.15 25.38
N PRO A 423 12.62 -2.98 24.18
CA PRO A 423 11.23 -2.57 24.05
C PRO A 423 10.22 -3.57 24.62
N LEU A 424 10.63 -4.82 24.86
CA LEU A 424 9.75 -5.95 25.19
C LEU A 424 8.66 -6.17 24.13
N PHE A 425 9.08 -6.37 22.89
CA PHE A 425 8.18 -6.87 21.84
C PHE A 425 7.69 -8.29 22.15
N ALA A 426 6.46 -8.61 21.76
CA ALA A 426 5.80 -9.87 22.06
C ALA A 426 6.56 -11.08 21.49
N ASP A 427 6.94 -11.03 20.20
CA ASP A 427 7.81 -12.03 19.59
C ASP A 427 8.60 -11.45 18.41
N VAL A 428 9.92 -11.41 18.52
CA VAL A 428 10.82 -11.05 17.41
C VAL A 428 11.85 -12.14 17.17
N SER A 429 11.50 -13.39 17.55
CA SER A 429 12.33 -14.57 17.41
C SER A 429 11.91 -15.37 16.18
N GLY A 430 12.61 -15.19 15.07
CA GLY A 430 12.29 -15.90 13.85
C GLY A 430 13.06 -15.40 12.64
N ASN A 431 12.72 -15.96 11.47
CA ASN A 431 13.31 -15.60 10.19
C ASN A 431 12.19 -15.25 9.19
N PRO A 432 11.79 -13.97 9.10
CA PRO A 432 10.75 -13.55 8.17
C PRO A 432 11.22 -13.74 6.72
N GLY A 433 10.27 -14.06 5.83
CA GLY A 433 10.52 -14.21 4.40
C GLY A 433 9.39 -13.60 3.57
N PRO A 434 9.53 -13.55 2.23
CA PRO A 434 8.57 -12.87 1.35
C PRO A 434 7.17 -13.52 1.30
N PHE A 435 7.00 -14.67 1.95
CA PHE A 435 5.74 -15.40 2.07
C PHE A 435 5.28 -15.58 3.52
N ASP A 436 6.04 -15.08 4.49
CA ASP A 436 5.76 -15.25 5.92
C ASP A 436 6.16 -13.99 6.69
N PHE A 437 5.24 -13.04 6.71
CA PHE A 437 5.42 -11.73 7.32
C PHE A 437 4.93 -11.67 8.77
N GLY A 438 4.17 -12.68 9.21
CA GLY A 438 3.62 -12.76 10.57
C GLY A 438 4.62 -13.32 11.60
N VAL A 439 5.85 -13.61 11.19
CA VAL A 439 6.90 -14.16 12.07
C VAL A 439 7.27 -13.21 13.20
N PHE A 440 7.20 -11.89 12.96
CA PHE A 440 7.46 -10.89 13.99
C PHE A 440 6.16 -10.25 14.47
N ASP A 441 6.04 -10.16 15.80
CA ASP A 441 4.99 -9.48 16.53
C ASP A 441 5.59 -8.35 17.37
N PHE A 442 5.44 -7.13 16.83
CA PHE A 442 5.95 -5.91 17.45
C PHE A 442 4.99 -5.27 18.45
N ARG A 443 3.90 -5.94 18.83
CA ARG A 443 3.08 -5.49 19.97
C ARG A 443 3.93 -5.50 21.23
N LEU A 444 3.67 -4.55 22.14
CA LEU A 444 4.36 -4.47 23.41
C LEU A 444 3.82 -5.52 24.39
N ALA A 445 4.71 -6.31 24.98
CA ALA A 445 4.37 -7.25 26.05
C ALA A 445 4.08 -6.50 27.37
N PRO A 446 3.29 -7.10 28.29
CA PRO A 446 3.03 -6.51 29.60
C PRO A 446 4.32 -6.15 30.35
N GLY A 447 4.37 -4.93 30.89
CA GLY A 447 5.55 -4.41 31.60
C GLY A 447 6.61 -3.76 30.70
N SER A 448 6.36 -3.65 29.39
CA SER A 448 7.20 -2.86 28.48
C SER A 448 7.43 -1.43 29.00
N PRO A 449 8.67 -0.92 28.98
CA PRO A 449 8.96 0.48 29.32
C PRO A 449 8.45 1.48 28.26
N CYS A 450 7.94 0.96 27.14
CA CYS A 450 7.36 1.76 26.08
C CYS A 450 5.89 2.09 26.34
N ILE A 451 5.18 1.29 27.15
CA ILE A 451 3.77 1.56 27.50
C ILE A 451 3.62 2.93 28.18
N ASP A 452 2.59 3.69 27.80
CA ASP A 452 2.32 5.08 28.16
C ASP A 452 3.48 6.04 27.88
N GLY A 453 4.36 5.65 26.95
CA GLY A 453 5.67 6.26 26.78
C GLY A 453 5.75 7.41 25.77
N GLY A 454 4.70 7.61 24.98
CA GLY A 454 4.62 8.61 23.92
C GLY A 454 4.08 9.96 24.39
N GLU A 455 3.90 10.83 23.40
CA GLU A 455 3.35 12.18 23.56
C GLU A 455 2.08 12.35 22.73
N PHE A 456 1.26 13.35 23.08
CA PHE A 456 0.16 13.76 22.21
C PHE A 456 0.72 14.37 20.90
N LEU A 457 0.04 14.09 19.79
CA LEU A 457 0.51 14.47 18.46
C LEU A 457 0.48 15.99 18.28
N THR A 458 -0.60 16.62 18.76
CA THR A 458 -0.81 18.07 18.78
C THR A 458 -1.65 18.47 20.00
N VAL A 459 -1.93 19.76 20.16
CA VAL A 459 -2.80 20.28 21.22
C VAL A 459 -3.87 21.20 20.64
N THR A 460 -4.97 21.37 21.37
CA THR A 460 -6.03 22.33 21.02
C THR A 460 -5.56 23.76 21.25
N THR A 461 -5.94 24.70 20.37
CA THR A 461 -5.58 26.13 20.54
C THR A 461 -6.65 26.95 21.26
N GLY A 462 -7.86 26.40 21.41
CA GLY A 462 -8.99 27.04 22.08
C GLY A 462 -9.91 26.02 22.76
N ALA A 463 -10.85 26.53 23.56
CA ALA A 463 -11.85 25.70 24.25
C ALA A 463 -13.02 25.34 23.30
N GLY A 464 -13.63 24.19 23.52
CA GLY A 464 -14.84 23.76 22.82
C GLY A 464 -15.81 23.10 23.78
N GLN A 465 -17.10 23.40 23.65
CA GLN A 465 -18.16 22.81 24.47
C GLN A 465 -19.17 22.13 23.56
N THR A 466 -19.20 20.78 23.60
CA THR A 466 -20.08 19.97 22.73
C THR A 466 -19.96 20.41 21.26
N SER A 467 -18.71 20.57 20.80
CA SER A 467 -18.37 21.11 19.49
C SER A 467 -17.85 20.02 18.56
N VAL A 468 -18.17 20.16 17.29
CA VAL A 468 -17.58 19.37 16.19
C VAL A 468 -16.44 20.09 15.48
N THR A 469 -16.17 21.35 15.83
CA THR A 469 -15.08 22.13 15.24
C THR A 469 -13.94 22.22 16.25
N LEU A 470 -12.85 21.52 15.97
CA LEU A 470 -11.66 21.40 16.82
C LEU A 470 -10.46 22.06 16.11
N VAL A 471 -9.99 23.19 16.64
CA VAL A 471 -8.78 23.85 16.11
C VAL A 471 -7.57 23.36 16.91
N VAL A 472 -6.55 22.89 16.21
CA VAL A 472 -5.31 22.35 16.78
C VAL A 472 -4.09 23.16 16.32
N GLU A 473 -2.94 22.95 16.96
CA GLU A 473 -1.69 23.59 16.52
C GLU A 473 -1.20 23.06 15.17
N ASP A 474 -1.45 21.78 14.89
CA ASP A 474 -1.02 21.11 13.66
C ASP A 474 -2.00 19.99 13.29
N ALA A 475 -2.78 20.22 12.23
CA ALA A 475 -3.71 19.22 11.70
C ALA A 475 -3.02 18.20 10.78
N GLY A 476 -1.77 18.43 10.39
CA GLY A 476 -1.00 17.57 9.48
C GLY A 476 -0.74 16.16 10.01
N TYR A 477 -0.88 15.94 11.32
CA TYR A 477 -0.86 14.60 11.90
C TYR A 477 -2.05 13.74 11.49
N PHE A 478 -3.17 14.31 11.03
CA PHE A 478 -4.41 13.56 10.79
C PHE A 478 -4.83 13.56 9.32
N SER A 479 -5.64 12.58 8.96
CA SER A 479 -6.30 12.46 7.66
C SER A 479 -7.82 12.31 7.85
N ASP A 480 -8.58 12.92 6.95
CA ASP A 480 -10.02 12.66 6.78
C ASP A 480 -10.28 11.42 5.89
N GLY A 481 -9.23 10.66 5.59
CA GLY A 481 -9.28 9.43 4.81
C GLY A 481 -9.21 9.66 3.30
N ASN A 482 -8.97 10.90 2.87
CA ASN A 482 -8.75 11.27 1.47
C ASN A 482 -9.89 10.80 0.54
N GLY A 483 -11.11 10.61 1.07
CA GLY A 483 -12.27 10.11 0.32
C GLY A 483 -12.19 8.66 -0.12
N VAL A 484 -11.16 7.90 0.27
CA VAL A 484 -10.98 6.47 -0.09
C VAL A 484 -11.09 5.53 1.10
N VAL A 485 -10.90 6.04 2.31
CA VAL A 485 -11.15 5.34 3.57
C VAL A 485 -11.86 6.29 4.54
N PRO A 486 -12.47 5.80 5.63
CA PRO A 486 -12.97 6.67 6.68
C PRO A 486 -11.85 7.50 7.32
N GLY A 487 -12.15 8.74 7.71
CA GLY A 487 -11.22 9.61 8.41
C GLY A 487 -10.79 9.09 9.78
N ASP A 488 -9.74 9.67 10.32
CA ASP A 488 -9.13 9.24 11.57
C ASP A 488 -10.08 9.32 12.74
N LEU A 489 -9.98 8.34 13.64
CA LEU A 489 -10.45 8.53 15.00
C LEU A 489 -9.43 9.34 15.78
N ILE A 490 -9.90 10.25 16.61
CA ILE A 490 -9.10 10.99 17.59
C ILE A 490 -9.60 10.76 19.01
N GLN A 491 -8.70 10.90 19.96
CA GLN A 491 -8.98 10.89 21.39
C GLN A 491 -8.28 12.07 22.04
N LEU A 492 -8.99 12.73 22.97
CA LEU A 492 -8.47 13.86 23.72
C LEU A 492 -7.84 13.40 25.04
N GLU A 493 -6.78 14.11 25.46
CA GLU A 493 -6.07 13.85 26.70
C GLU A 493 -7.03 13.75 27.90
N GLY A 494 -6.91 12.65 28.65
CA GLY A 494 -7.71 12.37 29.84
C GLY A 494 -9.15 11.94 29.57
N GLN A 495 -9.53 11.76 28.29
CA GLN A 495 -10.86 11.32 27.90
C GLN A 495 -10.84 9.90 27.33
N LYS A 496 -11.97 9.19 27.45
CA LYS A 496 -12.20 7.89 26.81
C LYS A 496 -13.04 7.97 25.54
N ALA A 497 -13.74 9.09 25.35
CA ALA A 497 -14.53 9.30 24.16
C ALA A 497 -13.60 9.50 22.96
N VAL A 498 -13.97 8.87 21.84
CA VAL A 498 -13.32 9.06 20.56
C VAL A 498 -14.29 9.72 19.59
N ALA A 499 -13.77 10.52 18.67
CA ALA A 499 -14.55 11.11 17.58
C ALA A 499 -13.84 10.88 16.25
N ARG A 500 -14.60 10.60 15.20
CA ARG A 500 -14.06 10.51 13.84
C ARG A 500 -13.95 11.90 13.23
N ILE A 501 -12.90 12.13 12.48
CA ILE A 501 -12.73 13.30 11.63
C ILE A 501 -13.54 13.10 10.35
N ALA A 502 -14.44 14.03 10.07
CA ALA A 502 -15.23 14.10 8.85
C ALA A 502 -14.50 14.87 7.73
N SER A 503 -13.75 15.93 8.09
CA SER A 503 -12.95 16.72 7.14
C SER A 503 -11.87 17.53 7.87
N ILE A 504 -10.85 17.95 7.14
CA ILE A 504 -9.75 18.78 7.65
C ILE A 504 -9.56 20.01 6.77
N ASP A 505 -9.44 21.18 7.41
CA ASP A 505 -8.90 22.39 6.80
C ASP A 505 -7.46 22.57 7.30
N TYR A 506 -6.50 22.23 6.44
CA TYR A 506 -5.07 22.29 6.76
C TYR A 506 -4.51 23.72 6.79
N ASP A 507 -5.17 24.69 6.15
CA ASP A 507 -4.72 26.08 6.16
C ASP A 507 -5.00 26.75 7.52
N THR A 508 -6.07 26.32 8.18
CA THR A 508 -6.50 26.83 9.49
C THR A 508 -6.25 25.87 10.66
N ASN A 509 -5.71 24.68 10.38
CA ASN A 509 -5.55 23.58 11.33
C ASN A 509 -6.86 23.22 12.05
N THR A 510 -7.96 23.14 11.30
CA THR A 510 -9.29 22.85 11.83
C THR A 510 -9.74 21.44 11.46
N LEU A 511 -10.04 20.62 12.46
CA LEU A 511 -10.68 19.31 12.29
C LEU A 511 -12.20 19.46 12.47
N THR A 512 -12.97 18.94 11.53
CA THR A 512 -14.42 18.78 11.68
C THR A 512 -14.72 17.33 12.12
N LEU A 513 -15.43 17.16 13.22
CA LEU A 513 -15.72 15.87 13.84
C LEU A 513 -17.13 15.38 13.51
N GLU A 514 -17.33 14.07 13.39
CA GLU A 514 -18.66 13.47 13.20
C GLU A 514 -19.51 13.51 14.48
N THR A 515 -18.85 13.52 15.64
CA THR A 515 -19.50 13.58 16.95
C THR A 515 -18.87 14.66 17.82
N PRO A 516 -19.68 15.39 18.61
CA PRO A 516 -19.18 16.52 19.38
C PRO A 516 -18.36 16.07 20.60
N LEU A 517 -17.29 16.81 20.89
CA LEU A 517 -16.47 16.66 22.10
C LEU A 517 -16.45 17.97 22.91
N THR A 518 -15.90 17.92 24.12
CA THR A 518 -15.66 19.09 24.98
C THR A 518 -14.21 19.09 25.42
N TRP A 519 -13.55 20.26 25.42
CA TRP A 519 -12.13 20.41 25.74
C TRP A 519 -11.77 21.83 26.16
N GLU A 520 -10.62 21.96 26.81
CA GLU A 520 -10.00 23.24 27.17
C GLU A 520 -8.84 23.55 26.21
N PRO A 521 -8.32 24.80 26.14
CA PRO A 521 -7.12 25.11 25.38
C PRO A 521 -5.91 24.35 25.93
N GLY A 522 -5.05 23.86 25.03
CA GLY A 522 -3.87 23.07 25.39
C GLY A 522 -4.15 21.60 25.70
N THR A 523 -5.37 21.10 25.47
CA THR A 523 -5.69 19.68 25.64
C THR A 523 -4.95 18.86 24.58
N GLY A 524 -4.22 17.82 24.96
CA GLY A 524 -3.56 16.92 24.01
C GLY A 524 -4.54 16.19 23.09
N VAL A 525 -4.14 15.99 21.84
CA VAL A 525 -4.90 15.24 20.82
C VAL A 525 -4.02 14.13 20.27
N ALA A 526 -4.54 12.91 20.24
CA ALA A 526 -3.87 11.74 19.68
C ALA A 526 -4.84 10.87 18.88
N GLN A 527 -4.30 9.84 18.22
CA GLN A 527 -5.09 8.68 17.82
C GLN A 527 -5.60 7.94 19.07
N PRO A 528 -6.58 7.02 18.95
CA PRO A 528 -7.12 6.31 20.10
C PRO A 528 -6.04 5.56 20.86
N TYR A 529 -6.00 5.76 22.17
CA TYR A 529 -4.96 5.28 23.06
C TYR A 529 -5.55 4.70 24.35
N ALA A 530 -4.81 3.82 25.01
CA ALA A 530 -5.13 3.23 26.30
C ALA A 530 -4.21 3.82 27.39
N GLY A 531 -4.57 3.62 28.66
CA GLY A 531 -3.76 4.11 29.76
C GLY A 531 -3.75 5.64 29.91
N ALA A 532 -2.60 6.18 30.28
CA ALA A 532 -2.38 7.59 30.57
C ALA A 532 -1.96 8.39 29.32
N ARG A 533 -1.24 7.77 28.38
CA ARG A 533 -0.67 8.42 27.18
C ARG A 533 -0.57 7.44 26.02
N PRO A 534 -0.49 7.91 24.76
CA PRO A 534 -0.22 7.03 23.62
C PRO A 534 1.09 6.27 23.78
N ASP A 535 1.13 5.04 23.27
CA ASP A 535 2.35 4.26 23.18
C ASP A 535 3.18 4.69 21.97
N PRO A 536 4.52 4.72 22.08
CA PRO A 536 5.37 4.76 20.91
C PRO A 536 5.38 3.41 20.20
N GLY A 537 5.64 3.44 18.89
CA GLY A 537 5.63 2.24 18.04
C GLY A 537 4.31 2.07 17.29
N ALA A 538 4.20 0.97 16.54
CA ALA A 538 3.12 0.76 15.58
C ALA A 538 1.80 0.29 16.20
N PHE A 539 1.84 -0.19 17.43
CA PHE A 539 0.72 -0.81 18.09
C PHE A 539 0.54 -0.22 19.48
N GLU A 540 -0.68 0.22 19.76
CA GLU A 540 -1.11 0.59 21.10
C GLU A 540 -1.33 -0.66 21.95
N HIS A 541 -0.75 -0.72 23.15
CA HIS A 541 -0.99 -1.78 24.11
C HIS A 541 -2.39 -1.63 24.72
N ARG A 542 -3.08 -2.75 24.88
CA ARG A 542 -4.38 -2.80 25.55
C ARG A 542 -4.35 -3.98 26.51
N ASP A 543 -4.67 -3.73 27.78
CA ASP A 543 -4.95 -4.79 28.74
C ASP A 543 -6.32 -5.40 28.33
N ASP A 544 -6.31 -6.50 27.58
CA ASP A 544 -7.51 -7.28 27.25
C ASP A 544 -7.94 -8.25 28.36
#